data_AF-A0A5B8N341-F1
#
_entry.id   AF-A0A5B8N341-F1
#
_cell.length_a   1.000
_cell.length_b   1.000
_cell.length_c   1.000
_cell.angle_alpha   90.00
_cell.angle_beta   90.00
_cell.angle_gamma   90.00
#
_symmetry.space_group_name_H-M   'P 1'
#
loop_
_entity.id
_entity.type
_entity.pdbx_description
1 polymer ?
#
loop_
_entity_poly.entity_id
_entity_poly.type
_entity_poly.pdbx_seq_one_letter_code
_entity_poly.pdbx_strand_id
1 'polypeptide(L)'
;MTSSDNRQSMPPSATPPQSGFSLERVRSLVAALEQELANAPADAPDVQTLKGEIATLKQMLASPGDQERQVRESLHTVHNTFQDMTARVESEVLRDSPYIAEIGRILGLV
;
A
#
# COMPACT_ATOMS: atom_id res chain seq x y z
N MET A 1 54.12 18.13 16.02
CA MET A 1 53.00 18.74 16.76
C MET A 1 51.88 18.99 15.76
N THR A 2 50.68 18.46 16.06
CA THR A 2 49.37 18.58 15.39
C THR A 2 49.31 18.18 13.91
N SER A 3 48.84 16.97 13.55
CA SER A 3 47.43 16.52 13.53
C SER A 3 46.50 17.53 12.86
N SER A 4 46.19 17.29 11.59
CA SER A 4 44.87 17.62 11.03
C SER A 4 44.26 16.32 10.52
N ASP A 5 43.73 15.61 11.52
CA ASP A 5 42.62 14.67 11.41
C ASP A 5 41.46 15.41 10.70
N ASN A 6 41.38 15.26 9.38
CA ASN A 6 40.20 15.67 8.63
C ASN A 6 39.22 14.48 8.63
N ARG A 7 38.65 14.21 9.82
CA ARG A 7 37.42 13.42 9.95
C ARG A 7 36.30 14.17 9.28
N GLN A 8 36.18 13.95 7.98
CA GLN A 8 34.94 14.19 7.27
C GLN A 8 33.98 13.07 7.67
N SER A 9 33.43 13.20 8.87
CA SER A 9 32.23 12.52 9.32
C SER A 9 31.08 13.04 8.48
N MET A 10 30.89 12.45 7.30
CA MET A 10 29.62 12.49 6.62
C MET A 10 28.86 11.22 7.03
N PRO A 11 27.78 11.31 7.81
CA PRO A 11 26.80 10.23 7.79
C PRO A 11 26.12 10.28 6.41
N PRO A 12 26.01 9.17 5.65
CA PRO A 12 24.98 9.09 4.63
C PRO A 12 23.62 8.88 5.35
N SER A 13 23.16 9.90 6.07
CA SER A 13 21.78 9.98 6.56
C SER A 13 20.92 10.62 5.47
N ALA A 14 20.68 9.85 4.41
CA ALA A 14 19.53 10.03 3.55
C ALA A 14 19.43 8.75 2.71
N THR A 15 18.76 7.74 3.25
CA THR A 15 18.16 6.72 2.39
C THR A 15 17.36 7.48 1.32
N PRO A 16 17.64 7.31 0.02
CA PRO A 16 16.87 7.98 -1.03
C PRO A 16 15.38 7.66 -0.86
N PRO A 17 14.46 8.50 -1.36
CA PRO A 17 13.04 8.19 -1.32
C PRO A 17 12.86 6.78 -1.87
N GLN A 18 12.45 5.85 -1.01
CA GLN A 18 12.38 4.45 -1.35
C GLN A 18 11.21 4.30 -2.33
N SER A 19 11.50 4.36 -3.63
CA SER A 19 10.62 3.97 -4.72
C SER A 19 10.40 2.45 -4.76
N GLY A 20 10.66 1.77 -3.64
CA GLY A 20 10.56 0.34 -3.47
C GLY A 20 9.36 -0.01 -2.60
N PHE A 21 8.88 -1.24 -2.78
CA PHE A 21 7.83 -1.82 -1.97
C PHE A 21 8.16 -1.67 -0.48
N SER A 22 7.26 -1.03 0.28
CA SER A 22 7.44 -0.79 1.72
C SER A 22 6.24 -1.30 2.49
N LEU A 23 6.46 -2.32 3.32
CA LEU A 23 5.42 -2.89 4.20
C LEU A 23 4.79 -1.83 5.10
N GLU A 24 5.58 -0.83 5.53
CA GLU A 24 5.10 0.29 6.33
C GLU A 24 4.13 1.20 5.57
N ARG A 25 4.30 1.35 4.26
CA ARG A 25 3.37 2.09 3.40
C ARG A 25 2.13 1.25 3.12
N VAL A 26 2.28 -0.06 2.89
CA VAL A 26 1.16 -0.98 2.68
C VAL A 26 0.24 -0.97 3.90
N ARG A 27 0.75 -1.09 5.13
CA ARG A 27 -0.09 -1.06 6.35
C ARG A 27 -0.91 0.22 6.49
N SER A 28 -0.32 1.38 6.15
CA SER A 28 -1.02 2.66 6.24
C SER A 28 -2.12 2.75 5.19
N LEU A 29 -1.85 2.26 3.97
CA LEU A 29 -2.83 2.20 2.91
C LEU A 29 -3.98 1.25 3.25
N VAL A 30 -3.67 0.04 3.73
CA VAL A 30 -4.66 -0.97 4.17
C VAL A 30 -5.57 -0.41 5.26
N ALA A 31 -5.01 0.28 6.25
CA ALA A 31 -5.81 0.92 7.31
C ALA A 31 -6.72 2.03 6.76
N ALA A 32 -6.24 2.85 5.82
CA ALA A 32 -7.03 3.89 5.19
C ALA A 32 -8.19 3.32 4.35
N LEU A 33 -7.92 2.30 3.51
CA LEU A 33 -8.98 1.63 2.75
C LEU A 33 -9.98 0.93 3.68
N GLU A 34 -9.54 0.27 4.76
CA GLU A 34 -10.46 -0.37 5.72
C GLU A 34 -11.46 0.64 6.30
N GLN A 35 -10.97 1.84 6.67
CA GLN A 35 -11.82 2.93 7.16
C GLN A 35 -12.76 3.45 6.06
N GLU A 36 -12.28 3.61 4.83
CA GLU A 36 -13.11 4.09 3.74
C GLU A 36 -14.21 3.08 3.38
N LEU A 37 -13.87 1.80 3.30
CA LEU A 37 -14.83 0.72 3.06
C LEU A 37 -15.81 0.52 4.23
N ALA A 38 -15.43 0.89 5.45
CA ALA A 38 -16.36 0.92 6.57
C ALA A 38 -17.44 2.00 6.40
N ASN A 39 -17.12 3.09 5.71
CA ASN A 39 -18.05 4.17 5.38
C ASN A 39 -18.78 3.93 4.03
N ALA A 40 -18.28 3.03 3.19
CA ALA A 40 -18.90 2.67 1.92
C ALA A 40 -20.19 1.85 2.12
N PRO A 41 -21.18 1.96 1.21
CA PRO A 41 -22.42 1.20 1.28
C PRO A 41 -22.14 -0.31 1.20
N ALA A 42 -22.60 -1.05 2.21
CA ALA A 42 -22.35 -2.49 2.35
C ALA A 42 -23.13 -3.36 1.33
N ASP A 43 -24.02 -2.76 0.53
CA ASP A 43 -24.89 -3.47 -0.41
C ASP A 43 -24.16 -3.92 -1.69
N ALA A 44 -22.94 -3.41 -1.94
CA ALA A 44 -22.16 -3.81 -3.10
C ALA A 44 -21.39 -5.12 -2.83
N PRO A 45 -21.62 -6.19 -3.62
CA PRO A 45 -20.92 -7.47 -3.44
C PRO A 45 -19.41 -7.31 -3.59
N ASP A 46 -18.97 -6.41 -4.48
CA ASP A 46 -17.55 -6.13 -4.68
C ASP A 46 -16.91 -5.48 -3.45
N VAL A 47 -17.60 -4.56 -2.76
CA VAL A 47 -17.13 -3.93 -1.51
C VAL A 47 -16.91 -4.99 -0.41
N GLN A 48 -17.77 -6.00 -0.35
CA GLN A 48 -17.61 -7.11 0.59
C GLN A 48 -16.38 -7.98 0.27
N THR A 49 -16.17 -8.29 -1.01
CA THR A 49 -14.95 -8.99 -1.46
C THR A 49 -13.70 -8.22 -1.05
N LEU A 50 -13.66 -6.93 -1.33
CA LEU A 50 -12.51 -6.08 -1.02
C LEU A 50 -12.26 -5.94 0.49
N LYS A 51 -13.31 -5.84 1.30
CA LYS A 51 -13.19 -5.92 2.76
C LYS A 51 -12.52 -7.22 3.22
N GLY A 52 -12.87 -8.34 2.60
CA GLY A 52 -12.24 -9.65 2.86
C GLY A 52 -10.76 -9.68 2.47
N GLU A 53 -10.42 -9.16 1.29
CA GLU A 53 -9.04 -9.08 0.80
C GLU A 53 -8.17 -8.20 1.72
N ILE A 54 -8.69 -7.04 2.14
CA ILE A 54 -8.00 -6.11 3.04
C ILE A 54 -7.82 -6.71 4.44
N ALA A 55 -8.82 -7.40 4.97
CA ALA A 55 -8.69 -8.09 6.25
C ALA A 55 -7.59 -9.17 6.18
N THR A 56 -7.51 -9.89 5.06
CA THR A 56 -6.44 -10.87 4.82
C THR A 56 -5.08 -10.20 4.74
N LEU A 57 -4.96 -9.10 3.99
CA LEU A 57 -3.74 -8.31 3.87
C LEU A 57 -3.27 -7.76 5.21
N LYS A 58 -4.20 -7.28 6.05
CA LYS A 58 -3.90 -6.82 7.42
C LYS A 58 -3.35 -7.93 8.29
N GLN A 59 -3.91 -9.14 8.21
CA GLN A 59 -3.42 -10.30 8.96
C GLN A 59 -2.01 -10.71 8.53
N MET A 60 -1.71 -10.66 7.23
CA MET A 60 -0.36 -10.93 6.70
C MET A 60 0.64 -9.88 7.18
N LEU A 61 0.28 -8.60 7.14
CA LEU A 61 1.11 -7.51 7.65
C LEU A 61 1.35 -7.58 9.16
N ALA A 62 0.45 -8.21 9.92
CA ALA A 62 0.61 -8.42 11.36
C ALA A 62 1.52 -9.61 11.69
N SER A 63 1.83 -10.49 10.73
CA SER A 63 2.69 -11.65 10.94
C SER A 63 4.18 -11.26 10.88
N PRO A 64 4.99 -11.63 11.89
CA PRO A 64 6.44 -11.42 11.83
C PRO A 64 7.09 -12.44 10.87
N GLY A 65 7.56 -12.00 9.70
CA GLY A 65 8.32 -12.82 8.75
C GLY A 65 8.52 -12.19 7.37
N ASP A 66 9.30 -12.85 6.51
CA ASP A 66 9.51 -12.50 5.09
C ASP A 66 8.25 -12.77 4.24
N GLN A 67 7.15 -12.06 4.54
CA GLN A 67 5.91 -12.14 3.79
C GLN A 67 5.83 -11.10 2.66
N GLU A 68 6.92 -10.39 2.35
CA GLU A 68 6.91 -9.31 1.36
C GLU A 68 6.32 -9.75 0.02
N ARG A 69 6.69 -10.95 -0.46
CA ARG A 69 6.12 -11.52 -1.69
C ARG A 69 4.62 -11.77 -1.58
N GLN A 70 4.18 -12.35 -0.46
CA GLN A 70 2.78 -12.69 -0.24
C GLN A 70 1.90 -11.44 -0.07
N VAL A 71 2.40 -10.44 0.66
CA VAL A 71 1.78 -9.11 0.79
C VAL A 71 1.72 -8.42 -0.56
N ARG A 72 2.78 -8.51 -1.38
CA ARG A 72 2.79 -7.93 -2.72
C ARG A 72 1.76 -8.58 -3.64
N GLU A 73 1.65 -9.91 -3.62
CA GLU A 73 0.63 -10.62 -4.41
C GLU A 73 -0.79 -10.28 -3.98
N SER A 74 -1.06 -10.26 -2.67
CA SER A 74 -2.38 -9.86 -2.17
C SER A 74 -2.69 -8.40 -2.44
N LEU A 75 -1.70 -7.50 -2.37
CA LEU A 75 -1.87 -6.10 -2.77
C LEU A 75 -2.16 -5.97 -4.28
N HIS A 76 -1.59 -6.84 -5.12
CA HIS A 76 -1.90 -6.91 -6.54
C HIS A 76 -3.34 -7.39 -6.79
N THR A 77 -3.83 -8.35 -6.01
CA THR A 77 -5.25 -8.78 -6.06
C THR A 77 -6.20 -7.65 -5.64
N VAL A 78 -5.85 -6.93 -4.57
CA VAL A 78 -6.60 -5.74 -4.13
C VAL A 78 -6.64 -4.70 -5.24
N HIS A 79 -5.49 -4.41 -5.87
CA HIS A 79 -5.41 -3.48 -7.00
C HIS A 79 -6.33 -3.86 -8.16
N ASN A 80 -6.26 -5.12 -8.61
CA ASN A 80 -7.11 -5.61 -9.69
C ASN A 80 -8.60 -5.54 -9.34
N THR A 81 -8.97 -5.92 -8.12
CA THR A 81 -10.36 -5.84 -7.64
C THR A 81 -10.85 -4.40 -7.63
N PHE A 82 -10.01 -3.45 -7.19
CA PHE A 82 -10.33 -2.02 -7.21
C PHE A 82 -10.47 -1.47 -8.64
N GLN A 83 -9.59 -1.89 -9.57
CA GLN A 83 -9.68 -1.51 -10.98
C GLN A 83 -10.94 -2.07 -11.65
N ASP A 84 -11.28 -3.33 -11.39
CA ASP A 84 -12.49 -3.96 -11.93
C ASP A 84 -13.76 -3.31 -11.36
N MET A 85 -13.77 -2.97 -10.06
CA MET A 85 -14.84 -2.17 -9.47
C MET A 85 -14.99 -0.81 -10.14
N THR A 86 -13.90 -0.04 -10.27
CA THR A 86 -13.97 1.29 -10.90
C THR A 86 -14.35 1.24 -12.38
N ALA A 87 -14.11 0.12 -13.07
CA ALA A 87 -14.60 -0.10 -14.42
C ALA A 87 -16.12 -0.42 -14.47
N ARG A 88 -16.67 -1.00 -13.40
CA ARG A 88 -18.09 -1.42 -13.31
C ARG A 88 -19.00 -0.41 -12.64
N VAL A 89 -18.47 0.40 -11.72
CA VAL A 89 -19.25 1.34 -10.92
C VAL A 89 -19.34 2.68 -11.64
N GLU A 90 -20.54 3.18 -11.91
CA GLU A 90 -20.76 4.52 -12.51
C GLU A 90 -20.51 5.67 -11.52
N SER A 91 -20.37 5.36 -10.21
CA SER A 91 -20.05 6.34 -9.16
C SER A 91 -18.62 6.87 -9.28
N GLU A 92 -18.54 8.18 -9.51
CA GLU A 92 -17.31 8.97 -9.61
C GLU A 92 -16.39 8.85 -8.37
N VAL A 93 -16.97 8.58 -7.20
CA VAL A 93 -16.26 8.49 -5.90
C VAL A 93 -15.16 7.41 -5.89
N LEU A 94 -15.43 6.23 -6.46
CA LEU A 94 -14.41 5.18 -6.52
C LEU A 94 -13.48 5.39 -7.71
N ARG A 95 -14.01 5.95 -8.81
CA ARG A 95 -13.28 6.17 -10.06
C ARG A 95 -12.11 7.16 -9.91
N ASP A 96 -12.30 8.21 -9.11
CA ASP A 96 -11.26 9.19 -8.81
C ASP A 96 -10.44 8.83 -7.55
N SER A 97 -10.63 7.63 -6.99
CA SER A 97 -9.99 7.30 -5.72
C SER A 97 -8.46 7.28 -5.87
N PRO A 98 -7.71 8.01 -5.00
CA PRO A 98 -6.25 8.07 -5.07
C PRO A 98 -5.59 6.73 -4.71
N TYR A 99 -6.37 5.76 -4.21
CA TYR A 99 -5.85 4.49 -3.72
C TYR A 99 -5.36 3.59 -4.83
N ILE A 100 -6.02 3.53 -5.99
CA ILE A 100 -5.54 2.73 -7.13
C ILE A 100 -4.14 3.20 -7.54
N ALA A 101 -3.98 4.52 -7.69
CA ALA A 101 -2.70 5.11 -8.07
C ALA A 101 -1.61 4.91 -6.99
N GLU A 102 -1.96 4.98 -5.71
CA GLU A 102 -1.00 4.74 -4.61
C GLU A 102 -0.63 3.25 -4.50
N ILE A 103 -1.58 2.33 -4.67
CA ILE A 103 -1.31 0.89 -4.72
C ILE A 103 -0.40 0.56 -5.91
N GLY A 104 -0.69 1.11 -7.10
CA GLY A 104 0.15 0.98 -8.28
C GLY A 104 1.58 1.49 -8.05
N ARG A 105 1.74 2.64 -7.38
CA ARG A 105 3.05 3.18 -6.98
C ARG A 105 3.81 2.26 -6.03
N ILE A 106 3.13 1.65 -5.05
CA ILE A 106 3.76 0.70 -4.12
C ILE A 106 4.19 -0.58 -4.83
N LEU A 107 3.40 -1.04 -5.79
CA LEU A 107 3.69 -2.23 -6.59
C LEU A 107 4.74 -1.97 -7.69
N GLY A 108 5.04 -0.69 -7.99
CA GLY A 108 5.95 -0.31 -9.08
C GLY A 108 5.34 -0.49 -10.48
N LEU A 109 4.01 -0.36 -10.59
CA LEU A 109 3.25 -0.54 -11.84
C LEU A 109 3.10 0.76 -12.66
N VAL A 110 3.49 1.92 -12.11
CA VAL A 110 3.35 3.26 -12.72
C VAL A 110 4.66 4.03 -12.71
#